data_AF-A0A9X9XDY6-F1
#
_entry.id   AF-A0A9X9XDY6-F1
#
_cell.length_a   1.000
_cell.length_b   1.000
_cell.length_c   1.000
_cell.angle_alpha   90.00
_cell.angle_beta   90.00
_cell.angle_gamma   90.00
#
_symmetry.space_group_name_H-M   'P 1'
#
loop_
_entity.id
_entity.type
_entity.pdbx_description
1 polymer ?
#
loop_
_entity_poly.entity_id
_entity_poly.type
_entity_poly.pdbx_seq_one_letter_code
_entity_poly.pdbx_strand_id
1 'polypeptide(L)'
;MSGTAARSTASGIGLPFQEAIAFFRQKVNEPTQHWTDVWQAAHSRSFMVAGAAADALLNDFRAEISRALEQGTTLRDFRLAFDDIVARHGWVHNGAPAWRSRIIYETNLSTAYAAGRYAQQTQPDTLALYPYWQYVHSGARHPRQQHLAWNGLTLRADDAFWRTHYPPNGWRCGCRVRILSARDLARQGKSGPDASPRIETRPWTNPRTGEEHQVPVGIDPGFDYNPGEAWRGRPQIPGDAVPRPPPGNWPPPVPGGSSAPVRRPATRPAPAIDRDVVPVRPVEPGRPDIPLPPARPLAARPVVRRDPATPAVRAADEALREGYAAWGASLSAEELEALRLYRRVGQALNDIVVGAEAGSPGLRQAIAALRGALSRAAAPRSITVQRGASAAEVKALGRVGTESHFRAFTSTSLDPDIARDFARRHGGRTIEIRIAPGTRGIAYVHPWPVGRPAQYEVLLAPGTRYRVLSRTSRRIVLEITDVGHQGSGG
;
A
#
# COMPACT_ATOMS: atom_id res chain seq x y z
N MET A 1 3.70 -41.08 -20.46
CA MET A 1 4.10 -40.52 -19.16
C MET A 1 4.07 -39.00 -19.29
N SER A 2 2.93 -38.40 -18.96
CA SER A 2 2.71 -36.95 -19.07
C SER A 2 2.74 -36.35 -17.68
N GLY A 3 3.70 -35.45 -17.44
CA GLY A 3 3.82 -34.71 -16.19
C GLY A 3 2.71 -33.67 -16.08
N THR A 4 1.78 -33.91 -15.16
CA THR A 4 0.71 -32.98 -14.82
C THR A 4 1.31 -31.80 -14.06
N ALA A 5 1.26 -30.60 -14.65
CA ALA A 5 1.56 -29.35 -13.96
C ALA A 5 0.69 -29.24 -12.71
N ALA A 6 1.32 -29.15 -11.55
CA ALA A 6 0.65 -28.92 -10.28
C ALA A 6 -0.11 -27.59 -10.34
N ARG A 7 -1.45 -27.68 -10.39
CA ARG A 7 -2.32 -26.53 -10.14
C ARG A 7 -2.02 -26.02 -8.74
N SER A 8 -1.57 -24.77 -8.67
CA SER A 8 -1.42 -23.94 -7.48
C SER A 8 -2.51 -24.23 -6.44
N THR A 9 -2.15 -24.94 -5.38
CA THR A 9 -2.95 -25.05 -4.16
C THR A 9 -3.06 -23.67 -3.53
N ALA A 10 -4.29 -23.17 -3.45
CA ALA A 10 -4.59 -21.83 -3.01
C ALA A 10 -4.01 -21.56 -1.61
N SER A 11 -3.19 -20.51 -1.56
CA SER A 11 -2.71 -19.76 -0.41
C SER A 11 -3.78 -19.68 0.69
N GLY A 12 -3.56 -20.39 1.79
CA GLY A 12 -4.38 -20.30 2.99
C GLY A 12 -4.23 -18.91 3.60
N ILE A 13 -5.04 -17.98 3.12
CA ILE A 13 -5.27 -16.61 3.63
C ILE A 13 -3.97 -15.87 3.93
N GLY A 14 -3.22 -15.74 2.83
CA GLY A 14 -2.25 -14.72 2.56
C GLY A 14 -2.58 -14.02 1.25
N LEU A 15 -3.73 -13.35 1.12
CA LEU A 15 -4.10 -12.50 -0.02
C LEU A 15 -2.97 -11.53 -0.39
N PRO A 16 -2.24 -11.81 -1.48
CA PRO A 16 -1.25 -10.89 -2.02
C PRO A 16 -1.92 -9.53 -2.32
N PHE A 17 -1.17 -8.42 -2.36
CA PHE A 17 -1.74 -7.15 -2.79
C PHE A 17 -2.02 -7.17 -4.30
N GLN A 18 -3.17 -7.73 -4.66
CA GLN A 18 -3.51 -8.11 -6.03
C GLN A 18 -3.45 -6.93 -7.00
N GLU A 19 -3.84 -5.75 -6.56
CA GLU A 19 -3.83 -4.56 -7.41
C GLU A 19 -2.38 -4.13 -7.73
N ALA A 20 -1.45 -4.23 -6.77
CA ALA A 20 -0.04 -3.97 -7.05
C ALA A 20 0.60 -5.06 -7.93
N ILE A 21 0.23 -6.33 -7.71
CA ILE A 21 0.70 -7.45 -8.53
C ILE A 21 0.17 -7.34 -9.94
N ALA A 22 -1.11 -7.03 -10.13
CA ALA A 22 -1.72 -6.85 -11.44
C ALA A 22 -1.04 -5.69 -12.20
N PHE A 23 -0.81 -4.57 -11.53
CA PHE A 23 -0.07 -3.44 -12.09
C PHE A 23 1.38 -3.82 -12.47
N PHE A 24 2.03 -4.68 -11.69
CA PHE A 24 3.40 -5.09 -11.99
C PHE A 24 3.46 -6.13 -13.12
N ARG A 25 2.58 -7.13 -13.10
CA ARG A 25 2.54 -8.23 -14.08
C ARG A 25 2.26 -7.76 -15.50
N GLN A 26 1.51 -6.68 -15.69
CA GLN A 26 1.29 -6.11 -17.02
C GLN A 26 2.54 -5.46 -17.63
N LYS A 27 3.60 -5.23 -16.84
CA LYS A 27 4.79 -4.57 -17.37
C LYS A 27 5.56 -5.47 -18.33
N VAL A 28 5.96 -4.89 -19.45
CA VAL A 28 6.86 -5.53 -20.43
C VAL A 28 8.31 -5.14 -20.14
N ASN A 29 9.27 -6.03 -20.37
CA ASN A 29 10.67 -5.67 -20.25
C ASN A 29 11.02 -4.66 -21.34
N GLU A 30 11.63 -3.55 -20.94
CA GLU A 30 12.11 -2.52 -21.84
C GLU A 30 13.61 -2.32 -21.59
N PRO A 31 14.48 -2.81 -22.49
CA PRO A 31 15.92 -2.56 -22.42
C PRO A 31 16.25 -1.07 -22.43
N THR A 32 16.92 -0.58 -21.39
CA THR A 32 17.37 0.82 -21.29
C THR A 32 18.82 0.90 -20.85
N GLN A 33 19.52 1.93 -21.32
CA GLN A 33 20.85 2.31 -20.84
C GLN A 33 20.76 3.30 -19.68
N HIS A 34 19.79 4.22 -19.76
CA HIS A 34 19.52 5.23 -18.74
C HIS A 34 18.06 5.19 -18.31
N TRP A 35 17.79 5.61 -17.07
CA TRP A 35 16.42 5.68 -16.57
C TRP A 35 15.56 6.70 -17.32
N THR A 36 16.18 7.63 -18.04
CA THR A 36 15.53 8.65 -18.90
C THR A 36 15.24 8.15 -20.32
N ASP A 37 15.49 6.87 -20.63
CA ASP A 37 15.17 6.28 -21.94
C ASP A 37 13.66 6.03 -22.08
N VAL A 38 13.00 5.78 -20.96
CA VAL A 38 11.55 5.76 -20.82
C VAL A 38 11.17 6.95 -19.93
N TRP A 39 10.02 7.58 -20.19
CA TRP A 39 9.62 8.79 -19.48
C TRP A 39 8.24 8.64 -18.82
N GLN A 40 8.15 9.07 -17.56
CA GLN A 40 6.90 9.22 -16.79
C GLN A 40 5.93 8.04 -16.91
N ALA A 41 4.73 8.26 -17.49
CA ALA A 41 3.65 7.29 -17.56
C ALA A 41 4.04 6.01 -18.31
N ALA A 42 5.05 6.05 -19.17
CA ALA A 42 5.58 4.85 -19.81
C ALA A 42 6.21 3.88 -18.79
N HIS A 43 6.73 4.37 -17.65
CA HIS A 43 7.17 3.53 -16.52
C HIS A 43 6.04 2.69 -15.90
N SER A 44 4.76 3.04 -16.12
CA SER A 44 3.64 2.21 -15.67
C SER A 44 3.43 0.97 -16.55
N ARG A 45 4.01 0.95 -17.75
CA ARG A 45 3.89 -0.14 -18.74
C ARG A 45 5.20 -0.88 -18.97
N SER A 46 6.34 -0.26 -18.66
CA SER A 46 7.67 -0.85 -18.86
C SER A 46 8.34 -1.22 -17.54
N PHE A 47 8.91 -2.43 -17.47
CA PHE A 47 9.87 -2.84 -16.47
C PHE A 47 11.27 -2.63 -17.04
N MET A 48 12.08 -1.85 -16.34
CA MET A 48 13.42 -1.51 -16.78
C MET A 48 14.38 -1.40 -15.61
N VAL A 49 15.64 -1.70 -15.87
CA VAL A 49 16.76 -1.47 -14.97
C VAL A 49 17.85 -0.81 -15.80
N ALA A 50 18.13 0.47 -15.54
CA ALA A 50 19.03 1.26 -16.37
C ALA A 50 20.41 0.60 -16.51
N GLY A 51 20.86 0.30 -17.73
CA GLY A 51 22.13 -0.37 -18.03
C GLY A 51 22.05 -1.90 -18.02
N ALA A 52 20.89 -2.49 -17.67
CA ALA A 52 20.61 -3.91 -17.84
C ALA A 52 19.87 -4.10 -19.17
N ALA A 53 20.58 -4.02 -20.28
CA ALA A 53 19.96 -4.06 -21.62
C ALA A 53 19.68 -5.49 -22.13
N ALA A 54 20.15 -6.53 -21.44
CA ALA A 54 19.89 -7.92 -21.82
C ALA A 54 18.52 -8.38 -21.31
N ASP A 55 17.68 -8.93 -22.19
CA ASP A 55 16.34 -9.40 -21.84
C ASP A 55 16.34 -10.46 -20.74
N ALA A 56 17.30 -11.39 -20.77
CA ALA A 56 17.43 -12.43 -19.75
C ALA A 56 17.73 -11.85 -18.35
N LEU A 57 18.58 -10.82 -18.29
CA LEU A 57 18.90 -10.10 -17.06
C LEU A 57 17.68 -9.34 -16.52
N LEU A 58 16.93 -8.63 -17.38
CA LEU A 58 15.70 -7.96 -16.98
C LEU A 58 14.62 -8.95 -16.53
N ASN A 59 14.51 -10.10 -17.19
CA ASN A 59 13.57 -11.15 -16.79
C ASN A 59 13.86 -11.66 -15.39
N ASP A 60 15.12 -11.90 -15.05
CA ASP A 60 15.49 -12.36 -13.70
C ASP A 60 15.21 -11.30 -12.63
N PHE A 61 15.55 -10.03 -12.86
CA PHE A 61 15.20 -8.97 -11.92
C PHE A 61 13.68 -8.78 -11.79
N ARG A 62 12.93 -8.86 -12.90
CA ARG A 62 11.47 -8.76 -12.87
C ARG A 62 10.87 -9.92 -12.09
N ALA A 63 11.39 -11.14 -12.25
CA ALA A 63 10.96 -12.31 -11.50
C ALA A 63 11.17 -12.12 -9.99
N GLU A 64 12.31 -11.58 -9.57
CA GLU A 64 12.57 -11.31 -8.14
C GLU A 64 11.66 -10.23 -7.56
N ILE A 65 11.32 -9.19 -8.31
CA ILE A 65 10.34 -8.19 -7.87
C ILE A 65 8.93 -8.79 -7.81
N SER A 66 8.53 -9.60 -8.80
CA SER A 66 7.26 -10.35 -8.75
C SER A 66 7.20 -11.23 -7.51
N ARG A 67 8.28 -11.96 -7.21
CA ARG A 67 8.41 -12.77 -5.99
C ARG A 67 8.27 -11.93 -4.73
N ALA A 68 8.85 -10.74 -4.69
CA ALA A 68 8.70 -9.82 -3.57
C ALA A 68 7.25 -9.33 -3.38
N LEU A 69 6.52 -9.06 -4.46
CA LEU A 69 5.11 -8.66 -4.41
C LEU A 69 4.18 -9.82 -4.01
N GLU A 70 4.47 -11.03 -4.47
CA GLU A 70 3.62 -12.21 -4.30
C GLU A 70 3.87 -12.95 -2.98
N GLN A 71 5.13 -13.03 -2.56
CA GLN A 71 5.57 -13.82 -1.41
C GLN A 71 6.09 -12.97 -0.24
N GLY A 72 6.25 -11.66 -0.44
CA GLY A 72 6.67 -10.74 0.62
C GLY A 72 8.15 -10.82 1.00
N THR A 73 9.01 -11.18 0.05
CA THR A 73 10.48 -11.28 0.27
C THR A 73 11.08 -9.93 0.64
N THR A 74 12.19 -9.95 1.38
CA THR A 74 12.81 -8.74 1.94
C THR A 74 13.88 -8.15 1.02
N LEU A 75 14.31 -6.91 1.28
CA LEU A 75 15.47 -6.31 0.61
C LEU A 75 16.76 -7.14 0.81
N ARG A 76 16.88 -7.86 1.93
CA ARG A 76 18.03 -8.76 2.14
C ARG A 76 17.98 -9.94 1.17
N ASP A 77 16.82 -10.55 1.00
CA ASP A 77 16.63 -11.67 0.08
C ASP A 77 16.87 -11.22 -1.37
N PHE A 78 16.35 -10.04 -1.74
CA PHE A 78 16.60 -9.45 -3.04
C PHE A 78 18.09 -9.15 -3.28
N ARG A 79 18.85 -8.74 -2.25
CA ARG A 79 20.29 -8.52 -2.39
C ARG A 79 21.07 -9.79 -2.70
N LEU A 80 20.73 -10.89 -2.03
CA LEU A 80 21.34 -12.19 -2.32
C LEU A 80 21.03 -12.62 -3.76
N ALA A 81 19.77 -12.49 -4.19
CA ALA A 81 19.39 -12.78 -5.57
C ALA A 81 20.05 -11.82 -6.57
N PHE A 82 20.19 -10.54 -6.23
CA PHE A 82 20.85 -9.54 -7.07
C PHE A 82 22.32 -9.92 -7.34
N ASP A 83 23.06 -10.30 -6.30
CA ASP A 83 24.47 -10.69 -6.44
C ASP A 83 24.61 -11.94 -7.33
N ASP A 84 23.72 -12.93 -7.17
CA ASP A 84 23.64 -14.13 -8.02
C ASP A 84 23.33 -13.79 -9.49
N ILE A 85 22.29 -12.98 -9.73
CA ILE A 85 21.88 -12.54 -11.07
C ILE A 85 23.03 -11.80 -11.77
N VAL A 86 23.69 -10.87 -11.06
CA VAL A 86 24.84 -10.12 -11.58
C VAL A 86 25.96 -11.06 -12.01
N ALA A 87 26.31 -12.03 -11.15
CA ALA A 87 27.37 -13.00 -11.44
C ALA A 87 27.02 -13.90 -12.63
N ARG A 88 25.78 -14.43 -12.69
CA ARG A 88 25.32 -15.31 -13.78
C ARG A 88 25.33 -14.64 -15.14
N HIS A 89 24.97 -13.37 -15.20
CA HIS A 89 24.91 -12.61 -16.46
C HIS A 89 26.19 -11.84 -16.77
N GLY A 90 27.21 -11.89 -15.90
CA GLY A 90 28.44 -11.11 -16.06
C GLY A 90 28.19 -9.59 -16.15
N TRP A 91 27.14 -9.10 -15.50
CA TRP A 91 26.68 -7.72 -15.69
C TRP A 91 27.55 -6.72 -14.92
N VAL A 92 28.29 -5.89 -15.65
CA VAL A 92 29.03 -4.76 -15.06
C VAL A 92 28.09 -3.57 -14.89
N HIS A 93 27.94 -3.09 -13.66
CA HIS A 93 26.97 -2.06 -13.33
C HIS A 93 27.56 -0.87 -12.58
N ASN A 94 26.94 0.30 -12.72
CA ASN A 94 27.35 1.52 -12.03
C ASN A 94 26.79 1.62 -10.61
N GLY A 95 27.61 2.15 -9.69
CA GLY A 95 27.27 2.35 -8.29
C GLY A 95 27.45 1.09 -7.42
N ALA A 96 27.58 1.28 -6.11
CA ALA A 96 27.80 0.17 -5.18
C ALA A 96 26.61 -0.83 -5.21
N PRO A 97 26.86 -2.16 -5.21
CA PRO A 97 25.81 -3.18 -5.28
C PRO A 97 24.69 -2.99 -4.25
N ALA A 98 25.05 -2.65 -3.01
CA ALA A 98 24.10 -2.43 -1.92
C ALA A 98 23.18 -1.22 -2.13
N TRP A 99 23.66 -0.18 -2.82
CA TRP A 99 22.87 0.99 -3.21
C TRP A 99 21.97 0.65 -4.39
N ARG A 100 22.53 0.01 -5.41
CA ARG A 100 21.86 -0.29 -6.68
C ARG A 100 20.69 -1.26 -6.51
N SER A 101 20.94 -2.40 -5.85
CA SER A 101 19.89 -3.37 -5.52
C SER A 101 18.74 -2.74 -4.74
N ARG A 102 19.06 -1.83 -3.81
CA ARG A 102 18.05 -1.10 -3.04
C ARG A 102 17.20 -0.16 -3.90
N ILE A 103 17.79 0.58 -4.83
CA ILE A 103 17.03 1.47 -5.72
C ILE A 103 16.08 0.66 -6.61
N ILE A 104 16.57 -0.44 -7.21
CA ILE A 104 15.75 -1.32 -8.06
C ILE A 104 14.56 -1.87 -7.27
N TYR A 105 14.84 -2.44 -6.08
CA TYR A 105 13.84 -3.04 -5.22
C TYR A 105 12.81 -2.01 -4.71
N GLU A 106 13.27 -0.94 -4.06
CA GLU A 106 12.37 0.04 -3.44
C GLU A 106 11.52 0.78 -4.47
N THR A 107 12.10 1.18 -5.60
CA THR A 107 11.37 1.96 -6.62
C THR A 107 10.27 1.14 -7.26
N ASN A 108 10.59 -0.09 -7.72
CA ASN A 108 9.59 -0.95 -8.34
C ASN A 108 8.45 -1.31 -7.38
N LEU A 109 8.79 -1.66 -6.13
CA LEU A 109 7.78 -1.95 -5.12
C LEU A 109 6.96 -0.70 -4.79
N SER A 110 7.58 0.46 -4.51
CA SER A 110 6.84 1.66 -4.12
C SER A 110 5.86 2.11 -5.19
N THR A 111 6.27 2.03 -6.47
CA THR A 111 5.42 2.40 -7.60
C THR A 111 4.28 1.39 -7.79
N ALA A 112 4.56 0.08 -7.64
CA ALA A 112 3.52 -0.94 -7.71
C ALA A 112 2.50 -0.81 -6.58
N TYR A 113 2.98 -0.58 -5.36
CA TYR A 113 2.13 -0.30 -4.21
C TYR A 113 1.29 0.96 -4.42
N ALA A 114 1.88 2.05 -4.88
CA ALA A 114 1.14 3.28 -5.16
C ALA A 114 0.03 3.08 -6.20
N ALA A 115 0.33 2.42 -7.32
CA ALA A 115 -0.66 2.13 -8.35
C ALA A 115 -1.80 1.23 -7.84
N GLY A 116 -1.45 0.18 -7.09
CA GLY A 116 -2.45 -0.67 -6.44
C GLY A 116 -3.32 0.09 -5.43
N ARG A 117 -2.71 0.98 -4.64
CA ARG A 117 -3.44 1.77 -3.64
C ARG A 117 -4.38 2.75 -4.30
N TYR A 118 -3.94 3.41 -5.36
CA TYR A 118 -4.80 4.27 -6.16
C TYR A 118 -5.99 3.48 -6.70
N ALA A 119 -5.78 2.31 -7.31
CA ALA A 119 -6.86 1.47 -7.83
C ALA A 119 -7.90 1.08 -6.76
N GLN A 120 -7.47 0.88 -5.52
CA GLN A 120 -8.37 0.66 -4.38
C GLN A 120 -9.12 1.93 -3.97
N GLN A 121 -8.41 3.06 -3.90
CA GLN A 121 -8.95 4.35 -3.45
C GLN A 121 -9.97 4.92 -4.44
N THR A 122 -9.86 4.57 -5.72
CA THR A 122 -10.73 5.04 -6.80
C THR A 122 -11.90 4.12 -7.09
N GLN A 123 -12.12 3.05 -6.32
CA GLN A 123 -13.33 2.26 -6.46
C GLN A 123 -14.56 3.11 -6.10
N PRO A 124 -15.69 2.98 -6.82
CA PRO A 124 -16.88 3.81 -6.59
C PRO A 124 -17.35 3.85 -5.14
N ASP A 125 -17.46 2.68 -4.49
CA ASP A 125 -17.87 2.57 -3.09
C ASP A 125 -16.85 3.19 -2.12
N THR A 126 -15.55 3.15 -2.47
CA THR A 126 -14.50 3.79 -1.65
C THR A 126 -14.55 5.31 -1.80
N LEU A 127 -14.74 5.83 -3.02
CA LEU A 127 -14.89 7.26 -3.27
C LEU A 127 -16.16 7.84 -2.65
N ALA A 128 -17.25 7.07 -2.63
CA ALA A 128 -18.50 7.49 -1.99
C ALA A 128 -18.32 7.71 -0.48
N LEU A 129 -17.55 6.84 0.19
CA LEU A 129 -17.28 6.94 1.63
C LEU A 129 -16.14 7.91 1.98
N TYR A 130 -15.12 7.98 1.12
CA TYR A 130 -13.88 8.73 1.37
C TYR A 130 -13.50 9.61 0.17
N PRO A 131 -14.28 10.65 -0.14
CA PRO A 131 -14.05 11.50 -1.30
C PRO A 131 -12.84 12.42 -1.17
N TYR A 132 -12.19 12.44 0.00
CA TYR A 132 -11.04 13.31 0.29
C TYR A 132 -9.77 12.52 0.45
N TRP A 133 -8.69 13.05 -0.09
CA TRP A 133 -7.35 12.49 -0.01
C TRP A 133 -6.44 13.47 0.72
N GLN A 134 -5.59 12.94 1.59
CA GLN A 134 -4.61 13.72 2.33
C GLN A 134 -3.21 13.22 2.05
N TYR A 135 -2.32 14.16 1.75
CA TYR A 135 -0.90 13.90 1.59
C TYR A 135 -0.28 13.62 2.96
N VAL A 136 0.39 12.47 3.09
CA VAL A 136 1.05 12.07 4.34
C VAL A 136 2.53 11.89 4.06
N HIS A 137 3.33 12.78 4.62
CA HIS A 137 4.77 12.74 4.54
C HIS A 137 5.34 11.51 5.27
N SER A 138 6.42 10.96 4.72
CA SER A 138 7.16 9.88 5.36
C SER A 138 7.80 10.35 6.67
N GLY A 139 7.96 9.51 7.69
CA GLY A 139 8.74 9.89 8.89
C GLY A 139 10.25 10.03 8.64
N ALA A 140 10.67 10.46 7.46
CA ALA A 140 12.08 10.56 7.07
C ALA A 140 12.82 11.57 7.94
N ARG A 141 14.01 11.18 8.42
CA ARG A 141 14.89 12.05 9.22
C ARG A 141 15.40 13.26 8.45
N HIS A 142 15.60 13.11 7.14
CA HIS A 142 16.03 14.18 6.24
C HIS A 142 14.99 14.31 5.12
N PRO A 143 13.89 15.03 5.38
CA PRO A 143 12.80 15.15 4.44
C PRO A 143 13.13 16.12 3.31
N ARG A 144 12.53 15.89 2.13
CA ARG A 144 12.43 16.95 1.12
C ARG A 144 11.46 17.99 1.66
N GLN A 145 11.89 19.25 1.77
CA GLN A 145 11.11 20.30 2.44
C GLN A 145 9.73 20.51 1.80
N GLN A 146 9.63 20.40 0.47
CA GLN A 146 8.34 20.46 -0.23
C GLN A 146 7.39 19.33 0.20
N HIS A 147 7.88 18.10 0.37
CA HIS A 147 7.05 16.97 0.81
C HIS A 147 6.58 17.14 2.25
N LEU A 148 7.41 17.76 3.10
CA LEU A 148 7.03 18.10 4.46
C LEU A 148 5.98 19.22 4.49
N ALA A 149 6.11 20.23 3.63
CA ALA A 149 5.14 21.32 3.50
C ALA A 149 3.75 20.83 3.03
N TRP A 150 3.70 19.81 2.17
CA TRP A 150 2.43 19.18 1.77
C TRP A 150 1.84 18.26 2.84
N ASN A 151 2.56 17.94 3.92
CA ASN A 151 2.05 17.02 4.93
C ASN A 151 0.76 17.55 5.58
N GLY A 152 -0.32 16.79 5.48
CA GLY A 152 -1.63 17.17 6.01
C GLY A 152 -2.51 17.93 5.03
N LEU A 153 -2.01 18.29 3.84
CA LEU A 153 -2.79 18.85 2.74
C LEU A 153 -3.87 17.86 2.35
N THR A 154 -5.13 18.25 2.51
CA THR A 154 -6.31 17.45 2.24
C THR A 154 -7.09 18.05 1.08
N LEU A 155 -7.16 17.36 -0.04
CA LEU A 155 -7.90 17.78 -1.23
C LEU A 155 -8.98 16.75 -1.57
N ARG A 156 -9.85 17.06 -2.53
CA ARG A 156 -10.72 16.04 -3.12
C ARG A 156 -9.90 15.00 -3.89
N ALA A 157 -10.41 13.79 -4.00
CA ALA A 157 -9.76 12.72 -4.75
C ALA A 157 -9.61 13.00 -6.26
N ASP A 158 -10.47 13.86 -6.84
CA ASP A 158 -10.44 14.24 -8.25
C ASP A 158 -9.62 15.52 -8.52
N ASP A 159 -9.01 16.09 -7.50
CA ASP A 159 -8.19 17.30 -7.62
C ASP A 159 -6.97 17.07 -8.54
N ALA A 160 -6.67 18.04 -9.40
CA ALA A 160 -5.60 17.93 -10.39
C ALA A 160 -4.20 17.87 -9.76
N PHE A 161 -4.03 18.31 -8.51
CA PHE A 161 -2.81 18.13 -7.72
C PHE A 161 -2.33 16.66 -7.73
N TRP A 162 -3.25 15.71 -7.61
CA TRP A 162 -2.94 14.27 -7.56
C TRP A 162 -2.44 13.68 -8.87
N ARG A 163 -2.50 14.42 -9.98
CA ARG A 163 -1.95 13.94 -11.27
C ARG A 163 -0.44 13.83 -11.25
N THR A 164 0.21 14.76 -10.55
CA THR A 164 1.67 14.83 -10.48
C THR A 164 2.18 14.59 -9.06
N HIS A 165 1.40 14.92 -8.02
CA HIS A 165 1.85 14.86 -6.63
C HIS A 165 1.38 13.60 -5.88
N TYR A 166 0.76 12.62 -6.55
CA TYR A 166 0.42 11.34 -5.92
C TYR A 166 1.70 10.48 -5.76
N PRO A 167 2.15 10.20 -4.52
CA PRO A 167 3.44 9.53 -4.29
C PRO A 167 3.56 8.15 -4.94
N PRO A 168 4.78 7.70 -5.31
CA PRO A 168 6.08 8.33 -4.98
C PRO A 168 6.42 9.53 -5.85
N ASN A 169 6.83 10.64 -5.21
CA ASN A 169 7.20 11.90 -5.91
C ASN A 169 8.73 12.01 -6.13
N GLY A 170 9.44 10.87 -6.14
CA GLY A 170 10.88 10.83 -6.32
C GLY A 170 11.55 9.59 -5.76
N TRP A 171 12.86 9.51 -5.97
CA TRP A 171 13.67 8.38 -5.53
C TRP A 171 13.59 8.24 -4.01
N ARG A 172 13.35 7.02 -3.51
CA ARG A 172 13.21 6.74 -2.06
C ARG A 172 12.12 7.57 -1.37
N CYS A 173 11.12 8.04 -2.10
CA CYS A 173 9.97 8.69 -1.49
C CYS A 173 9.14 7.67 -0.70
N GLY A 174 8.94 7.93 0.60
CA GLY A 174 8.08 7.11 1.48
C GLY A 174 6.73 7.75 1.78
N CYS A 175 6.40 8.85 1.10
CA CYS A 175 5.13 9.56 1.28
C CYS A 175 3.97 8.71 0.75
N ARG A 176 2.75 8.99 1.19
CA ARG A 176 1.56 8.25 0.80
C ARG A 176 0.32 9.13 0.81
N VAL A 177 -0.76 8.64 0.19
CA VAL A 177 -2.09 9.22 0.31
C VAL A 177 -2.92 8.46 1.34
N ARG A 178 -3.55 9.20 2.26
CA ARG A 178 -4.58 8.72 3.18
C ARG A 178 -5.95 9.18 2.68
N ILE A 179 -6.92 8.29 2.60
CA ILE A 179 -8.32 8.65 2.29
C ILE A 179 -9.04 9.08 3.56
N LEU A 180 -9.98 10.02 3.44
CA LEU A 180 -10.72 10.63 4.53
C LEU A 180 -12.19 10.79 4.15
N SER A 181 -13.07 10.48 5.11
CA SER A 181 -14.50 10.80 5.05
C SER A 181 -14.74 12.26 5.45
N ALA A 182 -15.97 12.77 5.25
CA ALA A 182 -16.37 14.08 5.77
C ALA A 182 -16.25 14.15 7.31
N ARG A 183 -16.56 13.04 8.02
CA ARG A 183 -16.38 12.94 9.47
C ARG A 183 -14.90 13.01 9.87
N ASP A 184 -14.01 12.39 9.11
CA ASP A 184 -12.57 12.46 9.35
C ASP A 184 -12.02 13.89 9.22
N LEU A 185 -12.51 14.63 8.24
CA LEU A 185 -12.20 16.06 8.06
C LEU A 185 -12.69 16.88 9.26
N ALA A 186 -13.94 16.70 9.65
CA ALA A 186 -14.53 17.41 10.79
C ALA A 186 -13.75 17.14 12.09
N ARG A 187 -13.30 15.89 12.31
CA ARG A 187 -12.42 15.55 13.46
C ARG A 187 -11.05 16.21 13.40
N GLN A 188 -10.59 16.60 12.22
CA GLN A 188 -9.38 17.40 12.04
C GLN A 188 -9.64 18.91 12.17
N GLY A 189 -10.87 19.32 12.55
CA GLY A 189 -11.26 20.72 12.66
C GLY A 189 -11.47 21.41 11.30
N LYS A 190 -11.59 20.63 10.20
CA LYS A 190 -11.79 21.16 8.86
C LYS A 190 -13.27 21.12 8.47
N SER A 191 -13.79 22.21 7.93
CA SER A 191 -15.15 22.31 7.37
C SER A 191 -15.24 21.78 5.93
N GLY A 192 -14.10 21.58 5.27
CA GLY A 192 -14.01 21.09 3.90
C GLY A 192 -12.56 20.75 3.51
N PRO A 193 -12.30 20.37 2.25
CA PRO A 193 -10.95 20.22 1.73
C PRO A 193 -10.22 21.58 1.74
N ASP A 194 -8.90 21.53 1.78
CA ASP A 194 -8.04 22.71 1.65
C ASP A 194 -8.16 23.29 0.22
N ALA A 195 -7.77 24.56 0.08
CA ALA A 195 -7.62 25.17 -1.24
C ALA A 195 -6.50 24.46 -2.01
N SER A 196 -6.76 24.16 -3.28
CA SER A 196 -5.78 23.44 -4.08
C SER A 196 -4.55 24.33 -4.37
N PRO A 197 -3.32 23.86 -4.10
CA PRO A 197 -2.13 24.66 -4.34
C PRO A 197 -1.90 24.92 -5.83
N ARG A 198 -1.34 26.09 -6.16
CA ARG A 198 -0.80 26.33 -7.49
C ARG A 198 0.38 25.38 -7.72
N ILE A 199 0.37 24.68 -8.85
CA ILE A 199 1.49 23.84 -9.28
C ILE A 199 2.53 24.75 -9.96
N GLU A 200 3.64 24.99 -9.26
CA GLU A 200 4.82 25.64 -9.83
C GLU A 200 5.70 24.61 -10.52
N THR A 201 6.21 24.93 -11.71
CA THR A 201 7.13 24.09 -12.46
C THR A 201 8.48 24.77 -12.63
N ARG A 202 9.52 23.96 -12.82
CA ARG A 202 10.87 24.40 -13.17
C ARG A 202 11.34 23.67 -14.42
N PRO A 203 12.14 24.32 -15.29
CA PRO A 203 12.78 23.63 -16.39
C PRO A 203 13.75 22.58 -15.85
N TRP A 204 13.83 21.46 -16.54
CA TRP A 204 14.83 20.43 -16.35
C TRP A 204 15.22 19.86 -17.71
N THR A 205 16.49 19.96 -18.06
CA THR A 205 17.03 19.42 -19.31
C THR A 205 17.45 17.98 -19.08
N ASN A 206 16.94 17.08 -19.91
CA ASN A 206 17.37 15.69 -19.96
C ASN A 206 18.84 15.65 -20.37
N PRO A 207 19.76 15.20 -19.50
CA PRO A 207 21.19 15.28 -19.77
C PRO A 207 21.63 14.37 -20.93
N ARG A 208 20.78 13.43 -21.36
CA ARG A 208 21.08 12.51 -22.47
C ARG A 208 20.55 13.02 -23.81
N THR A 209 19.30 13.48 -23.85
CA THR A 209 18.66 13.90 -25.12
C THR A 209 18.79 15.39 -25.39
N GLY A 210 19.09 16.20 -24.36
CA GLY A 210 19.00 17.65 -24.43
C GLY A 210 17.56 18.18 -24.42
N GLU A 211 16.56 17.31 -24.31
CA GLU A 211 15.14 17.69 -24.27
C GLU A 211 14.81 18.44 -22.98
N GLU A 212 14.09 19.55 -23.09
CA GLU A 212 13.64 20.32 -21.93
C GLU A 212 12.25 19.87 -21.46
N HIS A 213 12.13 19.62 -20.15
CA HIS A 213 10.87 19.27 -19.51
C HIS A 213 10.51 20.30 -18.43
N GLN A 214 9.23 20.56 -18.24
CA GLN A 214 8.71 21.35 -17.12
C GLN A 214 8.31 20.40 -15.99
N VAL A 215 9.11 20.36 -14.92
CA VAL A 215 8.91 19.45 -13.78
C VAL A 215 8.35 20.22 -12.59
N PRO A 216 7.29 19.74 -11.92
CA PRO A 216 6.79 20.37 -10.70
C PRO A 216 7.86 20.55 -9.62
N VAL A 217 7.87 21.70 -8.97
CA VAL A 217 8.78 21.99 -7.86
C VAL A 217 8.53 21.01 -6.72
N GLY A 218 9.59 20.39 -6.21
CA GLY A 218 9.51 19.37 -5.16
C GLY A 218 9.30 17.94 -5.65
N ILE A 219 9.18 17.72 -6.97
CA ILE A 219 9.13 16.40 -7.59
C ILE A 219 10.43 16.12 -8.34
N ASP A 220 10.97 14.91 -8.17
CA ASP A 220 12.13 14.48 -8.93
C ASP A 220 11.71 14.23 -10.40
N PRO A 221 12.51 14.64 -11.41
CA PRO A 221 12.16 14.44 -12.81
C PRO A 221 11.84 12.96 -13.14
N GLY A 222 10.78 12.71 -13.89
CA GLY A 222 10.31 11.36 -14.24
C GLY A 222 9.39 10.70 -13.21
N PHE A 223 9.16 11.33 -12.05
CA PHE A 223 8.16 10.94 -11.03
C PHE A 223 6.94 11.86 -11.02
N ASP A 224 6.88 12.82 -11.94
CA ASP A 224 5.81 13.81 -12.07
C ASP A 224 4.59 13.25 -12.83
N TYR A 225 4.15 12.07 -12.40
CA TYR A 225 2.95 11.40 -12.88
C TYR A 225 2.37 10.50 -11.79
N ASN A 226 1.07 10.22 -11.84
CA ASN A 226 0.43 9.28 -10.94
C ASN A 226 0.46 7.86 -11.53
N PRO A 227 1.18 6.89 -10.91
CA PRO A 227 1.29 5.53 -11.45
C PRO A 227 -0.04 4.81 -11.57
N GLY A 228 -0.96 5.07 -10.63
CA GLY A 228 -2.29 4.48 -10.61
C GLY A 228 -3.22 5.08 -11.64
N GLU A 229 -3.19 6.41 -11.83
CA GLU A 229 -3.95 7.08 -12.89
C GLU A 229 -3.45 6.66 -14.28
N ALA A 230 -2.14 6.54 -14.47
CA ALA A 230 -1.55 6.03 -15.71
C ALA A 230 -1.96 4.56 -16.01
N TRP A 231 -2.34 3.80 -14.98
CA TRP A 231 -2.83 2.43 -15.11
C TRP A 231 -4.35 2.32 -15.28
N ARG A 232 -5.13 3.04 -14.47
CA ARG A 232 -6.60 2.88 -14.34
C ARG A 232 -7.41 4.04 -14.91
N GLY A 233 -6.75 5.12 -15.30
CA GLY A 233 -7.40 6.37 -15.65
C GLY A 233 -7.80 7.21 -14.43
N ARG A 234 -8.42 8.35 -14.72
CA ARG A 234 -8.85 9.33 -13.71
C ARG A 234 -10.08 8.81 -12.94
N PRO A 235 -10.20 9.06 -11.63
CA PRO A 235 -11.37 8.63 -10.88
C PRO A 235 -12.57 9.50 -11.29
N GLN A 236 -13.74 8.87 -11.38
CA GLN A 236 -15.02 9.60 -11.42
C GLN A 236 -15.60 9.59 -10.01
N ILE A 237 -15.77 10.77 -9.41
CA ILE A 237 -16.45 10.89 -8.13
C ILE A 237 -17.95 11.06 -8.40
N PRO A 238 -18.84 10.27 -7.76
CA PRO A 238 -20.28 10.47 -7.84
C PRO A 238 -20.66 11.94 -7.53
N GLY A 239 -21.56 12.52 -8.33
CA GLY A 239 -21.88 13.96 -8.27
C GLY A 239 -22.53 14.42 -6.95
N ASP A 240 -23.08 13.49 -6.20
CA ASP A 240 -23.64 13.64 -4.85
C ASP A 240 -22.58 13.58 -3.73
N ALA A 241 -21.34 13.17 -4.03
CA ALA A 241 -20.24 13.11 -3.06
C ALA A 241 -19.61 14.50 -2.82
N VAL A 242 -20.31 15.30 -2.01
CA VAL A 242 -19.96 16.62 -1.40
C VAL A 242 -19.57 17.72 -2.42
N PRO A 243 -19.86 19.01 -2.19
CA PRO A 243 -19.44 20.09 -3.09
C PRO A 243 -17.94 20.15 -3.44
N ARG A 244 -17.64 20.61 -4.66
CA ARG A 244 -16.28 20.92 -5.12
C ARG A 244 -15.81 22.27 -4.55
N PRO A 245 -14.56 22.41 -4.08
CA PRO A 245 -13.97 23.73 -3.90
C PRO A 245 -13.81 24.42 -5.26
N PRO A 246 -13.71 25.76 -5.30
CA PRO A 246 -13.56 26.51 -6.54
C PRO A 246 -12.30 26.05 -7.31
N PRO A 247 -12.37 25.96 -8.65
CA PRO A 247 -11.22 25.55 -9.45
C PRO A 247 -10.05 26.53 -9.25
N GLY A 248 -8.89 26.01 -8.86
CA GLY A 248 -7.64 26.75 -8.99
C GLY A 248 -7.26 26.93 -10.46
N ASN A 249 -6.50 27.97 -10.81
CA ASN A 249 -5.97 28.13 -12.16
C ASN A 249 -4.92 27.06 -12.45
N TRP A 250 -5.33 25.99 -13.12
CA TRP A 250 -4.48 24.88 -13.52
C TRP A 250 -3.81 25.15 -14.88
N PRO A 251 -2.51 24.89 -15.05
CA PRO A 251 -1.97 24.67 -16.39
C PRO A 251 -2.66 23.44 -17.02
N PRO A 252 -2.87 23.42 -18.36
CA PRO A 252 -3.45 22.27 -19.04
C PRO A 252 -2.64 21.00 -18.74
N PRO A 253 -3.26 19.81 -18.74
CA PRO A 253 -2.53 18.56 -18.61
C PRO A 253 -1.41 18.54 -19.66
N VAL A 254 -0.20 18.19 -19.23
CA VAL A 254 0.88 17.81 -20.15
C VAL A 254 0.28 16.72 -21.04
N PRO A 255 0.16 16.91 -22.37
CA PRO A 255 -0.43 15.90 -23.23
C PRO A 255 0.32 14.59 -23.01
N GLY A 256 -0.40 13.54 -22.64
CA GLY A 256 0.17 12.20 -22.61
C GLY A 256 0.81 11.93 -23.96
N GLY A 257 2.11 11.59 -23.94
CA GLY A 257 2.86 11.28 -25.16
C GLY A 257 2.15 10.19 -25.93
N SER A 258 1.38 10.62 -26.94
CA SER A 258 0.77 9.75 -27.92
C SER A 258 1.90 9.11 -28.73
N SER A 259 1.95 7.79 -28.71
CA SER A 259 2.70 6.98 -29.65
C SER A 259 2.23 7.30 -31.07
N ALA A 260 3.02 8.09 -31.82
CA ALA A 260 2.89 8.26 -33.26
C ALA A 260 4.28 8.05 -33.90
N PRO A 261 4.36 7.49 -35.12
CA PRO A 261 5.60 6.93 -35.66
C PRO A 261 6.58 8.05 -36.01
N VAL A 262 7.81 7.92 -35.51
CA VAL A 262 8.91 8.84 -35.83
C VAL A 262 9.20 8.75 -37.33
N ARG A 263 8.87 9.80 -38.08
CA ARG A 263 9.43 10.02 -39.41
C ARG A 263 10.93 10.27 -39.26
N ARG A 264 11.77 9.46 -39.92
CA ARG A 264 13.22 9.66 -39.98
C ARG A 264 13.54 11.05 -40.59
N PRO A 265 14.29 11.93 -39.91
CA PRO A 265 14.87 13.08 -40.58
C PRO A 265 16.07 12.62 -41.42
N ALA A 266 16.14 13.16 -42.64
CA ALA A 266 17.25 12.95 -43.56
C ALA A 266 18.57 13.47 -42.99
N THR A 267 19.65 12.75 -43.28
CA THR A 267 21.04 13.13 -43.01
C THR A 267 21.37 14.49 -43.61
N ARG A 268 21.86 15.42 -42.78
CA ARG A 268 22.58 16.62 -43.24
C ARG A 268 23.98 16.62 -42.63
N PRO A 269 25.04 16.99 -43.38
CA PRO A 269 26.40 16.96 -42.85
C PRO A 269 26.64 18.13 -41.88
N ALA A 270 27.51 17.90 -40.90
CA ALA A 270 27.90 18.89 -39.90
C ALA A 270 28.66 20.08 -40.54
N PRO A 271 28.42 21.33 -40.12
CA PRO A 271 29.33 22.43 -40.43
C PRO A 271 30.52 22.45 -39.47
N ALA A 272 31.67 22.83 -40.02
CA ALA A 272 32.96 22.92 -39.33
C ALA A 272 32.95 23.96 -38.20
N ILE A 273 33.66 23.63 -37.12
CA ILE A 273 33.86 24.46 -35.94
C ILE A 273 35.02 25.41 -36.24
N ASP A 274 34.76 26.72 -36.22
CA ASP A 274 35.80 27.73 -36.14
C ASP A 274 36.09 28.04 -34.66
N ARG A 275 37.38 28.08 -34.32
CA ARG A 275 37.92 28.29 -32.97
C ARG A 275 38.45 29.71 -32.88
N ASP A 276 38.07 30.42 -31.81
CA ASP A 276 38.84 31.44 -31.06
C ASP A 276 37.86 32.17 -30.10
N VAL A 277 37.66 31.74 -28.84
CA VAL A 277 38.33 32.12 -27.55
C VAL A 277 38.23 33.64 -27.27
N VAL A 278 37.73 34.14 -26.13
CA VAL A 278 38.30 34.13 -24.74
C VAL A 278 37.23 34.58 -23.67
N PRO A 279 37.47 34.55 -22.34
CA PRO A 279 37.47 33.43 -21.39
C PRO A 279 36.41 33.54 -20.25
N VAL A 280 36.04 32.42 -19.63
CA VAL A 280 35.61 32.40 -18.22
C VAL A 280 36.39 31.31 -17.47
N ARG A 281 36.83 31.67 -16.27
CA ARG A 281 37.88 31.09 -15.41
C ARG A 281 37.75 29.57 -15.13
N PRO A 282 38.88 28.88 -14.85
CA PRO A 282 38.87 27.48 -14.43
C PRO A 282 38.25 27.32 -13.02
N VAL A 283 37.39 26.32 -12.86
CA VAL A 283 37.07 25.75 -11.54
C VAL A 283 38.19 24.75 -11.21
N GLU A 284 38.96 25.03 -10.16
CA GLU A 284 40.06 24.18 -9.71
C GLU A 284 39.60 22.77 -9.27
N PRO A 285 40.46 21.75 -9.43
CA PRO A 285 40.22 20.40 -8.95
C PRO A 285 40.57 20.23 -7.46
N GLY A 286 39.69 19.56 -6.71
CA GLY A 286 40.02 18.95 -5.42
C GLY A 286 39.74 19.80 -4.17
N ARG A 287 38.72 19.40 -3.41
CA ARG A 287 38.83 19.40 -1.94
C ARG A 287 38.85 17.95 -1.46
N PRO A 288 39.72 17.63 -0.48
CA PRO A 288 40.17 16.29 -0.17
C PRO A 288 39.08 15.46 0.51
N ASP A 289 39.19 14.14 0.35
CA ASP A 289 38.54 13.16 1.20
C ASP A 289 38.77 13.55 2.67
N ILE A 290 37.70 13.90 3.37
CA ILE A 290 37.72 13.95 4.83
C ILE A 290 37.92 12.50 5.27
N PRO A 291 39.03 12.13 5.94
CA PRO A 291 39.15 10.80 6.49
C PRO A 291 37.99 10.60 7.47
N LEU A 292 37.16 9.61 7.20
CA LEU A 292 36.22 9.13 8.20
C LEU A 292 37.07 8.80 9.45
N PRO A 293 36.71 9.33 10.64
CA PRO A 293 37.41 8.93 11.86
C PRO A 293 37.39 7.40 11.95
N PRO A 294 38.48 6.76 12.41
CA PRO A 294 38.52 5.30 12.52
C PRO A 294 37.28 4.86 13.26
N ALA A 295 36.55 3.93 12.65
CA ALA A 295 35.30 3.42 13.19
C ALA A 295 35.59 2.95 14.62
N ARG A 296 35.14 3.74 15.61
CA ARG A 296 34.91 3.17 16.94
C ARG A 296 34.03 1.96 16.68
N PRO A 297 34.36 0.76 17.21
CA PRO A 297 33.45 -0.37 17.14
C PRO A 297 32.24 0.02 17.99
N LEU A 298 31.30 0.72 17.37
CA LEU A 298 29.92 0.73 17.79
C LEU A 298 29.54 -0.73 17.65
N ALA A 299 29.57 -1.45 18.77
CA ALA A 299 28.87 -2.70 18.90
C ALA A 299 27.51 -2.45 18.25
N ALA A 300 27.33 -2.99 17.05
CA ALA A 300 26.13 -2.83 16.29
C ALA A 300 25.07 -3.48 17.16
N ARG A 301 24.35 -2.69 17.97
CA ARG A 301 23.09 -3.16 18.51
C ARG A 301 22.27 -3.36 17.24
N PRO A 302 22.01 -4.61 16.86
CA PRO A 302 21.35 -4.84 15.60
C PRO A 302 20.02 -4.12 15.73
N VAL A 303 19.76 -3.13 14.85
CA VAL A 303 18.39 -2.71 14.61
C VAL A 303 17.76 -3.85 13.83
N VAL A 304 17.53 -4.95 14.53
CA VAL A 304 16.58 -5.97 14.14
C VAL A 304 15.27 -5.21 14.08
N ARG A 305 14.79 -4.86 12.89
CA ARG A 305 13.35 -4.72 12.73
C ARG A 305 12.81 -6.11 13.00
N ARG A 306 12.54 -6.40 14.28
CA ARG A 306 11.83 -7.60 14.68
C ARG A 306 10.57 -7.61 13.84
N ASP A 307 10.39 -8.67 13.07
CA ASP A 307 9.03 -9.13 12.82
C ASP A 307 8.35 -9.15 14.20
N PRO A 308 7.37 -8.28 14.48
CA PRO A 308 6.86 -8.07 15.83
C PRO A 308 6.21 -9.34 16.39
N ALA A 309 5.88 -10.30 15.53
CA ALA A 309 5.34 -11.58 15.92
C ALA A 309 6.32 -12.40 16.76
N THR A 310 5.83 -12.86 17.92
CA THR A 310 6.51 -13.90 18.69
C THR A 310 6.51 -15.22 17.92
N PRO A 311 7.40 -16.18 18.23
CA PRO A 311 7.34 -17.53 17.65
C PRO A 311 5.95 -18.16 17.77
N ALA A 312 5.23 -17.89 18.86
CA ALA A 312 3.86 -18.35 19.06
C ALA A 312 2.86 -17.73 18.07
N VAL A 313 2.98 -16.43 17.77
CA VAL A 313 2.14 -15.77 16.76
C VAL A 313 2.42 -16.33 15.36
N ARG A 314 3.69 -16.59 15.02
CA ARG A 314 4.03 -17.22 13.73
C ARG A 314 3.48 -18.63 13.59
N ALA A 315 3.61 -19.46 14.64
CA ALA A 315 3.05 -20.80 14.63
C ALA A 315 1.51 -20.79 14.53
N ALA A 316 0.86 -19.81 15.18
CA ALA A 316 -0.59 -19.63 15.07
C ALA A 316 -1.01 -19.13 13.67
N ASP A 317 -0.25 -18.20 13.07
CA ASP A 317 -0.46 -17.77 11.68
C ASP A 317 -0.40 -18.96 10.73
N GLU A 318 0.68 -19.74 10.76
CA GLU A 318 0.87 -20.91 9.90
C GLU A 318 -0.29 -21.92 10.05
N ALA A 319 -0.67 -22.26 11.27
CA ALA A 319 -1.74 -23.22 11.53
C ALA A 319 -3.12 -22.71 11.08
N LEU A 320 -3.42 -21.41 11.22
CA LEU A 320 -4.70 -20.86 10.79
C LEU A 320 -4.76 -20.68 9.27
N ARG A 321 -3.63 -20.37 8.62
CA ARG A 321 -3.52 -20.37 7.16
C ARG A 321 -3.89 -21.74 6.61
N GLU A 322 -3.27 -22.79 7.14
CA GLU A 322 -3.59 -24.17 6.76
C GLU A 322 -5.06 -24.50 7.04
N GLY A 323 -5.54 -24.27 8.26
CA GLY A 323 -6.88 -24.64 8.68
C GLY A 323 -8.02 -23.93 7.92
N TYR A 324 -7.77 -22.73 7.40
CA TYR A 324 -8.75 -21.99 6.61
C TYR A 324 -8.51 -22.02 5.09
N ALA A 325 -7.53 -22.80 4.59
CA ALA A 325 -7.18 -22.83 3.17
C ALA A 325 -8.36 -23.24 2.27
N ALA A 326 -9.10 -24.29 2.65
CA ALA A 326 -10.28 -24.75 1.90
C ALA A 326 -11.40 -23.69 1.88
N TRP A 327 -11.65 -23.04 3.02
CA TRP A 327 -12.62 -21.93 3.07
C TRP A 327 -12.19 -20.79 2.15
N GLY A 328 -10.92 -20.36 2.23
CA GLY A 328 -10.38 -19.30 1.39
C GLY A 328 -10.48 -19.62 -0.12
N ALA A 329 -10.27 -20.88 -0.50
CA ALA A 329 -10.41 -21.35 -1.88
C ALA A 329 -11.88 -21.39 -2.35
N SER A 330 -12.85 -21.46 -1.44
CA SER A 330 -14.28 -21.50 -1.75
C SER A 330 -14.91 -20.13 -1.95
N LEU A 331 -14.19 -19.04 -1.67
CA LEU A 331 -14.72 -17.69 -1.75
C LEU A 331 -14.96 -17.26 -3.20
N SER A 332 -16.12 -16.67 -3.45
CA SER A 332 -16.41 -16.04 -4.74
C SER A 332 -15.57 -14.78 -4.96
N ALA A 333 -15.47 -14.31 -6.20
CA ALA A 333 -14.80 -13.06 -6.52
C ALA A 333 -15.43 -11.86 -5.78
N GLU A 334 -16.76 -11.87 -5.62
CA GLU A 334 -17.52 -10.86 -4.88
C GLU A 334 -17.19 -10.88 -3.38
N GLU A 335 -17.14 -12.06 -2.76
CA GLU A 335 -16.81 -12.22 -1.34
C GLU A 335 -15.36 -11.83 -1.04
N LEU A 336 -14.44 -12.18 -1.94
CA LEU A 336 -13.05 -11.73 -1.86
C LEU A 336 -12.95 -10.21 -1.95
N GLU A 337 -13.72 -9.57 -2.83
CA GLU A 337 -13.72 -8.11 -2.93
C GLU A 337 -14.36 -7.45 -1.71
N ALA A 338 -15.41 -8.05 -1.16
CA ALA A 338 -16.04 -7.57 0.07
C ALA A 338 -15.09 -7.65 1.28
N LEU A 339 -14.30 -8.72 1.40
CA LEU A 339 -13.20 -8.83 2.37
C LEU A 339 -12.15 -7.75 2.17
N ARG A 340 -11.71 -7.51 0.92
CA ARG A 340 -10.75 -6.43 0.62
C ARG A 340 -11.32 -5.07 0.97
N LEU A 341 -12.60 -4.82 0.67
CA LEU A 341 -13.29 -3.57 1.01
C LEU A 341 -13.36 -3.38 2.52
N TYR A 342 -13.79 -4.39 3.28
CA TYR A 342 -13.84 -4.32 4.75
C TYR A 342 -12.49 -3.95 5.36
N ARG A 343 -11.39 -4.50 4.81
CA ARG A 343 -10.04 -4.18 5.29
C ARG A 343 -9.60 -2.75 4.97
N ARG A 344 -10.23 -2.09 3.99
CA ARG A 344 -10.01 -0.68 3.66
C ARG A 344 -10.90 0.24 4.51
N VAL A 345 -12.16 -0.13 4.69
CA VAL A 345 -13.23 0.78 5.15
C VAL A 345 -14.12 0.19 6.26
N GLY A 346 -13.61 -0.79 7.01
CA GLY A 346 -14.41 -1.62 7.92
C GLY A 346 -15.22 -0.87 8.97
N GLN A 347 -14.72 0.28 9.47
CA GLN A 347 -15.50 1.12 10.38
C GLN A 347 -16.77 1.67 9.71
N ALA A 348 -16.70 2.14 8.47
CA ALA A 348 -17.87 2.65 7.75
C ALA A 348 -18.88 1.52 7.46
N LEU A 349 -18.39 0.32 7.07
CA LEU A 349 -19.28 -0.84 6.93
C LEU A 349 -19.94 -1.22 8.26
N ASN A 350 -19.20 -1.13 9.37
CA ASN A 350 -19.75 -1.36 10.71
C ASN A 350 -20.80 -0.32 11.10
N ASP A 351 -20.58 0.96 10.79
CA ASP A 351 -21.55 2.05 11.01
C ASP A 351 -22.85 1.78 10.24
N ILE A 352 -22.76 1.30 9.00
CA ILE A 352 -23.92 0.87 8.20
C ILE A 352 -24.62 -0.33 8.84
N VAL A 353 -23.86 -1.36 9.27
CA VAL A 353 -24.41 -2.57 9.89
C VAL A 353 -25.20 -2.26 11.16
N VAL A 354 -24.77 -1.28 11.97
CA VAL A 354 -25.47 -0.90 13.20
C VAL A 354 -26.59 0.12 12.98
N GLY A 355 -26.75 0.62 11.74
CA GLY A 355 -27.74 1.62 11.35
C GLY A 355 -27.36 3.06 11.69
N ALA A 356 -26.08 3.33 11.96
CA ALA A 356 -25.57 4.68 12.20
C ALA A 356 -25.38 5.49 10.91
N GLU A 357 -25.19 4.81 9.77
CA GLU A 357 -25.09 5.42 8.44
C GLU A 357 -25.94 4.66 7.41
N ALA A 358 -26.44 5.36 6.41
CA ALA A 358 -27.05 4.74 5.24
C ALA A 358 -25.94 4.20 4.32
N GLY A 359 -26.04 2.94 3.90
CA GLY A 359 -25.14 2.37 2.88
C GLY A 359 -25.61 2.66 1.45
N SER A 360 -24.69 2.72 0.49
CA SER A 360 -25.05 2.57 -0.94
C SER A 360 -25.54 1.14 -1.21
N PRO A 361 -26.21 0.87 -2.35
CA PRO A 361 -26.51 -0.50 -2.77
C PRO A 361 -25.26 -1.40 -2.83
N GLY A 362 -24.14 -0.89 -3.36
CA GLY A 362 -22.86 -1.63 -3.43
C GLY A 362 -22.29 -1.96 -2.05
N LEU A 363 -22.32 -1.00 -1.12
CA LEU A 363 -21.88 -1.24 0.27
C LEU A 363 -22.77 -2.26 0.99
N ARG A 364 -24.09 -2.22 0.77
CA ARG A 364 -25.01 -3.23 1.33
C ARG A 364 -24.75 -4.62 0.75
N GLN A 365 -24.50 -4.70 -0.55
CA GLN A 365 -24.12 -5.94 -1.22
C GLN A 365 -22.82 -6.51 -0.65
N ALA A 366 -21.79 -5.68 -0.46
CA ALA A 366 -20.54 -6.10 0.18
C ALA A 366 -20.74 -6.61 1.61
N ILE A 367 -21.60 -5.95 2.41
CA ILE A 367 -21.96 -6.43 3.75
C ILE A 367 -22.63 -7.80 3.68
N ALA A 368 -23.54 -8.01 2.73
CA ALA A 368 -24.21 -9.30 2.53
C ALA A 368 -23.22 -10.40 2.11
N ALA A 369 -22.31 -10.11 1.18
CA ALA A 369 -21.25 -11.01 0.75
C ALA A 369 -20.31 -11.40 1.91
N LEU A 370 -19.91 -10.44 2.75
CA LEU A 370 -19.11 -10.72 3.96
C LEU A 370 -19.83 -11.65 4.93
N ARG A 371 -21.13 -11.41 5.19
CA ARG A 371 -21.95 -12.28 6.04
C ARG A 371 -22.04 -13.69 5.47
N GLY A 372 -22.28 -13.79 4.15
CA GLY A 372 -22.33 -15.06 3.43
C GLY A 372 -21.01 -15.83 3.50
N ALA A 373 -19.87 -15.16 3.32
CA ALA A 373 -18.55 -15.76 3.43
C ALA A 373 -18.28 -16.29 4.86
N LEU A 374 -18.55 -15.46 5.88
CA LEU A 374 -18.32 -15.83 7.27
C LEU A 374 -19.25 -16.95 7.75
N SER A 375 -20.51 -17.01 7.29
CA SER A 375 -21.46 -18.06 7.72
C SER A 375 -21.00 -19.47 7.33
N ARG A 376 -20.15 -19.59 6.30
CA ARG A 376 -19.51 -20.84 5.85
C ARG A 376 -18.14 -21.08 6.48
N ALA A 377 -17.60 -20.11 7.22
CA ALA A 377 -16.35 -20.25 7.95
C ALA A 377 -16.59 -20.87 9.32
N ALA A 378 -15.70 -21.77 9.75
CA ALA A 378 -15.70 -22.32 11.10
C ALA A 378 -14.27 -22.36 11.64
N ALA A 379 -14.09 -22.10 12.94
CA ALA A 379 -12.79 -22.17 13.58
C ALA A 379 -12.21 -23.60 13.51
N PRO A 380 -11.08 -23.83 12.83
CA PRO A 380 -10.54 -25.19 12.65
C PRO A 380 -9.94 -25.76 13.94
N ARG A 381 -9.69 -24.91 14.94
CA ARG A 381 -9.08 -25.23 16.23
C ARG A 381 -9.48 -24.18 17.25
N SER A 382 -9.09 -24.38 18.50
CA SER A 382 -9.20 -23.33 19.52
C SER A 382 -8.31 -22.15 19.16
N ILE A 383 -8.87 -20.95 19.22
CA ILE A 383 -8.17 -19.70 18.89
C ILE A 383 -8.33 -18.74 20.08
N THR A 384 -7.25 -18.06 20.45
CA THR A 384 -7.31 -16.92 21.36
C THR A 384 -6.89 -15.69 20.57
N VAL A 385 -7.78 -14.70 20.52
CA VAL A 385 -7.57 -13.45 19.78
C VAL A 385 -7.70 -12.26 20.73
N GLN A 386 -7.12 -11.14 20.35
CA GLN A 386 -7.18 -9.91 21.12
C GLN A 386 -7.66 -8.73 20.28
N ARG A 387 -8.36 -7.80 20.91
CA ARG A 387 -8.66 -6.49 20.33
C ARG A 387 -8.57 -5.39 21.37
N GLY A 388 -8.23 -4.19 20.92
CA GLY A 388 -8.45 -3.01 21.73
C GLY A 388 -9.93 -2.63 21.71
N ALA A 389 -10.41 -2.09 22.82
CA ALA A 389 -11.75 -1.53 22.93
C ALA A 389 -11.68 -0.17 23.59
N SER A 390 -12.44 0.80 23.07
CA SER A 390 -12.62 2.13 23.65
C SER A 390 -13.28 2.07 25.03
N ALA A 391 -13.19 3.15 25.80
CA ALA A 391 -13.88 3.26 27.08
C ALA A 391 -15.41 3.05 26.96
N ALA A 392 -16.02 3.53 25.87
CA ALA A 392 -17.45 3.35 25.59
C ALA A 392 -17.81 1.88 25.34
N GLU A 393 -17.04 1.16 24.52
CA GLU A 393 -17.23 -0.28 24.28
C GLU A 393 -17.03 -1.09 25.57
N VAL A 394 -16.02 -0.73 26.37
CA VAL A 394 -15.77 -1.35 27.68
C VAL A 394 -16.93 -1.14 28.65
N LYS A 395 -17.61 0.02 28.59
CA LYS A 395 -18.81 0.32 29.40
C LYS A 395 -20.04 -0.45 28.89
N ALA A 396 -20.15 -0.67 27.59
CA ALA A 396 -21.24 -1.43 26.99
C ALA A 396 -21.15 -2.94 27.29
N LEU A 397 -19.95 -3.46 27.54
CA LEU A 397 -19.77 -4.82 28.04
C LEU A 397 -20.28 -4.96 29.47
N GLY A 398 -21.13 -5.97 29.69
CA GLY A 398 -21.73 -6.25 30.98
C GLY A 398 -20.74 -6.70 32.08
N ARG A 399 -21.31 -7.12 33.21
CA ARG A 399 -20.56 -7.66 34.35
C ARG A 399 -20.06 -9.08 34.08
N VAL A 400 -19.13 -9.57 34.88
CA VAL A 400 -18.69 -10.98 34.82
C VAL A 400 -19.91 -11.90 34.94
N GLY A 401 -19.96 -12.95 34.11
CA GLY A 401 -21.07 -13.89 34.00
C GLY A 401 -22.20 -13.46 33.07
N THR A 402 -22.29 -12.18 32.70
CA THR A 402 -23.34 -11.71 31.79
C THR A 402 -22.98 -11.94 30.32
N GLU A 403 -24.01 -12.10 29.49
CA GLU A 403 -23.85 -12.08 28.05
C GLU A 403 -23.87 -10.65 27.51
N SER A 404 -23.09 -10.42 26.46
CA SER A 404 -23.02 -9.17 25.71
C SER A 404 -22.87 -9.50 24.23
N HIS A 405 -23.21 -8.58 23.33
CA HIS A 405 -23.06 -8.83 21.89
C HIS A 405 -22.51 -7.60 21.18
N PHE A 406 -21.73 -7.83 20.12
CA PHE A 406 -21.32 -6.78 19.20
C PHE A 406 -22.20 -6.85 17.95
N ARG A 407 -23.00 -5.80 17.70
CA ARG A 407 -23.90 -5.74 16.54
C ARG A 407 -23.15 -5.68 15.20
N ALA A 408 -21.95 -5.12 15.19
CA ALA A 408 -21.10 -4.98 14.01
C ALA A 408 -20.12 -6.15 13.85
N PHE A 409 -19.43 -6.23 12.71
CA PHE A 409 -18.30 -7.15 12.57
C PHE A 409 -17.23 -6.81 13.63
N THR A 410 -16.58 -7.84 14.18
CA THR A 410 -15.56 -7.66 15.20
C THR A 410 -14.20 -8.06 14.65
N SER A 411 -13.35 -7.06 14.40
CA SER A 411 -11.95 -7.27 14.03
C SER A 411 -11.11 -7.55 15.27
N THR A 412 -10.28 -8.59 15.19
CA THR A 412 -9.41 -9.07 16.26
C THR A 412 -8.06 -9.52 15.70
N SER A 413 -7.06 -9.69 16.54
CA SER A 413 -5.70 -10.04 16.13
C SER A 413 -5.13 -11.18 16.98
N LEU A 414 -4.28 -12.03 16.39
CA LEU A 414 -3.43 -12.96 17.16
C LEU A 414 -2.32 -12.23 17.92
N ASP A 415 -1.96 -11.01 17.51
CA ASP A 415 -0.89 -10.24 18.12
C ASP A 415 -1.41 -9.34 19.26
N PRO A 416 -1.04 -9.62 20.52
CA PRO A 416 -1.47 -8.84 21.67
C PRO A 416 -0.95 -7.39 21.68
N ASP A 417 0.16 -7.09 21.00
CA ASP A 417 0.70 -5.73 20.95
C ASP A 417 -0.20 -4.79 20.16
N ILE A 418 -0.86 -5.28 19.11
CA ILE A 418 -1.82 -4.51 18.30
C ILE A 418 -3.02 -4.06 19.14
N ALA A 419 -3.58 -4.98 19.93
CA ALA A 419 -4.68 -4.69 20.83
C ALA A 419 -4.29 -3.66 21.91
N ARG A 420 -3.08 -3.81 22.47
CA ARG A 420 -2.53 -2.89 23.48
C ARG A 420 -2.32 -1.47 22.94
N ASP A 421 -1.76 -1.35 21.74
CA ASP A 421 -1.55 -0.06 21.07
C ASP A 421 -2.86 0.68 20.78
N PHE A 422 -3.91 -0.05 20.38
CA PHE A 422 -5.22 0.54 20.21
C PHE A 422 -5.82 1.00 21.54
N ALA A 423 -5.83 0.13 22.55
CA ALA A 423 -6.40 0.44 23.86
C ALA A 423 -5.73 1.67 24.50
N ARG A 424 -4.39 1.75 24.44
CA ARG A 424 -3.63 2.92 24.94
C ARG A 424 -4.07 4.23 24.28
N ARG A 425 -4.23 4.25 22.95
CA ARG A 425 -4.61 5.45 22.19
C ARG A 425 -6.03 5.92 22.47
N HIS A 426 -6.92 5.05 22.93
CA HIS A 426 -8.35 5.34 23.11
C HIS A 426 -8.80 5.28 24.58
N GLY A 427 -7.87 5.34 25.54
CA GLY A 427 -8.18 5.28 26.98
C GLY A 427 -8.94 4.01 27.39
N GLY A 428 -8.71 2.93 26.64
CA GLY A 428 -9.52 1.72 26.64
C GLY A 428 -8.91 0.54 27.40
N ARG A 429 -9.40 -0.67 27.11
CA ARG A 429 -8.85 -1.94 27.63
C ARG A 429 -8.59 -2.92 26.50
N THR A 430 -7.74 -3.91 26.77
CA THR A 430 -7.64 -5.07 25.88
C THR A 430 -8.75 -6.05 26.18
N ILE A 431 -9.33 -6.61 25.12
CA ILE A 431 -10.27 -7.72 25.19
C ILE A 431 -9.56 -8.94 24.61
N GLU A 432 -9.49 -10.00 25.41
CA GLU A 432 -9.11 -11.34 24.97
C GLU A 432 -10.38 -12.13 24.71
N ILE A 433 -10.49 -12.78 23.55
CA ILE A 433 -11.64 -13.57 23.14
C ILE A 433 -11.17 -15.00 22.90
N ARG A 434 -11.80 -15.95 23.61
CA ARG A 434 -11.60 -17.38 23.43
C ARG A 434 -12.62 -17.92 22.45
N ILE A 435 -12.14 -18.64 21.46
CA ILE A 435 -12.91 -19.20 20.35
C ILE A 435 -12.73 -20.71 20.37
N ALA A 436 -13.82 -21.45 20.48
CA ALA A 436 -13.80 -22.91 20.48
C ALA A 436 -13.63 -23.46 19.04
N PRO A 437 -13.11 -24.69 18.87
CA PRO A 437 -13.15 -25.38 17.58
C PRO A 437 -14.59 -25.52 17.09
N GLY A 438 -14.79 -25.41 15.78
CA GLY A 438 -16.10 -25.53 15.14
C GLY A 438 -17.00 -24.29 15.26
N THR A 439 -16.62 -23.25 16.01
CA THR A 439 -17.40 -22.01 16.08
C THR A 439 -17.53 -21.38 14.69
N ARG A 440 -18.76 -21.28 14.18
CA ARG A 440 -19.08 -20.72 12.85
C ARG A 440 -19.07 -19.20 12.84
N GLY A 441 -18.97 -18.58 11.66
CA GLY A 441 -19.03 -17.11 11.54
C GLY A 441 -17.71 -16.41 11.86
N ILE A 442 -16.61 -17.15 11.86
CA ILE A 442 -15.27 -16.68 12.24
C ILE A 442 -14.28 -17.14 11.19
N ALA A 443 -13.52 -16.20 10.66
CA ALA A 443 -12.48 -16.49 9.67
C ALA A 443 -11.18 -15.77 10.00
N TYR A 444 -10.07 -16.45 9.75
CA TYR A 444 -8.77 -15.80 9.68
C TYR A 444 -8.68 -15.04 8.35
N VAL A 445 -8.41 -13.73 8.33
CA VAL A 445 -8.53 -12.87 7.11
C VAL A 445 -7.28 -12.02 6.81
N HIS A 446 -6.14 -12.38 7.38
CA HIS A 446 -4.82 -11.80 7.09
C HIS A 446 -4.47 -11.93 5.57
N PRO A 447 -3.79 -11.01 4.80
CA PRO A 447 -2.60 -10.20 5.12
C PRO A 447 -2.50 -8.77 4.49
N TRP A 448 -1.57 -7.93 4.97
CA TRP A 448 -1.25 -6.58 4.46
C TRP A 448 0.13 -6.57 3.78
N PRO A 449 0.43 -5.64 2.84
CA PRO A 449 1.70 -5.61 2.13
C PRO A 449 3.00 -5.31 2.89
N VAL A 450 4.11 -5.63 2.21
CA VAL A 450 5.50 -5.35 2.57
C VAL A 450 5.64 -3.91 3.09
N GLY A 451 6.16 -3.76 4.31
CA GLY A 451 6.47 -2.45 4.92
C GLY A 451 5.50 -1.96 5.99
N ARG A 452 4.41 -2.69 6.30
CA ARG A 452 3.64 -2.52 7.55
C ARG A 452 3.72 -3.78 8.42
N PRO A 453 3.62 -3.65 9.76
CA PRO A 453 3.56 -4.81 10.64
C PRO A 453 2.30 -5.64 10.36
N ALA A 454 2.46 -6.97 10.33
CA ALA A 454 1.37 -7.92 10.11
C ALA A 454 0.31 -7.79 11.20
N GLN A 455 -0.97 -7.76 10.81
CA GLN A 455 -2.09 -7.60 11.75
C GLN A 455 -2.67 -8.91 12.28
N TYR A 456 -2.32 -10.06 11.69
CA TYR A 456 -2.81 -11.39 12.07
C TYR A 456 -4.33 -11.41 12.36
N GLU A 457 -5.11 -10.85 11.44
CA GLU A 457 -6.52 -10.51 11.69
C GLU A 457 -7.43 -11.74 11.65
N VAL A 458 -8.23 -11.92 12.71
CA VAL A 458 -9.37 -12.84 12.75
C VAL A 458 -10.64 -11.98 12.80
N LEU A 459 -11.54 -12.20 11.83
CA LEU A 459 -12.78 -11.46 11.69
C LEU A 459 -13.97 -12.29 12.18
N LEU A 460 -14.78 -11.70 13.04
CA LEU A 460 -15.98 -12.32 13.61
C LEU A 460 -17.23 -11.64 13.02
N ALA A 461 -18.24 -12.45 12.73
CA ALA A 461 -19.51 -12.01 12.16
C ALA A 461 -20.28 -11.04 13.08
N PRO A 462 -21.13 -10.16 12.51
CA PRO A 462 -21.98 -9.28 13.30
C PRO A 462 -22.99 -10.06 14.12
N GLY A 463 -23.37 -9.53 15.29
CA GLY A 463 -24.29 -10.18 16.20
C GLY A 463 -23.66 -11.31 17.03
N THR A 464 -22.34 -11.47 16.99
CA THR A 464 -21.64 -12.43 17.86
C THR A 464 -21.92 -12.10 19.33
N ARG A 465 -22.27 -13.13 20.10
CA ARG A 465 -22.56 -13.08 21.53
C ARG A 465 -21.37 -13.63 22.32
N TYR A 466 -21.15 -13.00 23.46
CA TYR A 466 -19.99 -13.23 24.31
C TYR A 466 -20.42 -13.32 25.77
N ARG A 467 -19.86 -14.28 26.50
CA ARG A 467 -19.91 -14.32 27.96
C ARG A 467 -18.67 -13.64 28.53
N VAL A 468 -18.87 -12.74 29.48
CA VAL A 468 -17.76 -12.08 30.18
C VAL A 468 -17.20 -13.04 31.25
N LEU A 469 -16.01 -13.60 31.01
CA LEU A 469 -15.38 -14.53 31.95
C LEU A 469 -14.63 -13.81 33.07
N SER A 470 -13.94 -12.71 32.76
CA SER A 470 -13.24 -11.92 33.77
C SER A 470 -13.06 -10.46 33.34
N ARG A 471 -12.95 -9.57 34.34
CA ARG A 471 -12.71 -8.14 34.15
C ARG A 471 -11.65 -7.66 35.13
N THR A 472 -10.57 -7.11 34.59
CA THR A 472 -9.50 -6.44 35.36
C THR A 472 -9.36 -4.99 34.89
N SER A 473 -8.51 -4.21 35.56
CA SER A 473 -8.19 -2.83 35.15
C SER A 473 -7.56 -2.74 33.76
N ARG A 474 -6.86 -3.79 33.31
CA ARG A 474 -6.12 -3.80 32.03
C ARG A 474 -6.76 -4.67 30.95
N ARG A 475 -7.41 -5.78 31.32
CA ARG A 475 -7.88 -6.82 30.41
C ARG A 475 -9.30 -7.29 30.74
N ILE A 476 -10.08 -7.59 29.71
CA ILE A 476 -11.37 -8.29 29.77
C ILE A 476 -11.22 -9.61 29.01
N VAL A 477 -11.70 -10.71 29.59
CA VAL A 477 -11.71 -12.01 28.92
C VAL A 477 -13.13 -12.39 28.57
N LEU A 478 -13.36 -12.71 27.30
CA LEU A 478 -14.63 -13.13 26.74
C LEU A 478 -14.52 -14.54 26.17
N GLU A 479 -15.65 -15.24 26.16
CA GLU A 479 -15.84 -16.49 25.43
C GLU A 479 -17.03 -16.33 24.49
N ILE A 480 -16.92 -16.83 23.26
CA ILE A 480 -18.04 -16.82 22.32
C ILE A 480 -19.06 -17.87 22.74
N THR A 481 -20.30 -17.44 22.93
CA THR A 481 -21.41 -18.33 23.30
C THR A 481 -22.27 -18.69 22.11
N ASP A 482 -22.46 -17.74 21.19
CA ASP A 482 -23.24 -17.90 19.98
C ASP A 482 -22.75 -16.89 18.94
N VAL A 483 -22.87 -17.25 17.66
CA VAL A 483 -22.59 -16.35 16.55
C VAL A 483 -23.90 -16.16 15.81
N GLY A 484 -24.60 -15.06 16.15
CA GLY A 484 -25.99 -14.82 15.77
C GLY A 484 -26.26 -15.20 14.31
N HIS A 485 -26.94 -16.32 14.11
CA HIS A 485 -27.41 -16.73 12.81
C HIS A 485 -28.57 -15.82 12.40
N GLN A 486 -28.28 -14.79 11.61
CA GLN A 486 -29.32 -14.24 10.75
C GLN A 486 -29.43 -15.15 9.54
N GLY A 487 -30.19 -16.24 9.72
CA GLY A 487 -30.78 -16.94 8.60
C GLY A 487 -31.57 -15.94 7.78
N SER A 488 -31.41 -16.00 6.46
CA SER A 488 -32.30 -15.42 5.47
C SER A 488 -33.75 -15.66 5.88
N GLY A 489 -34.45 -14.63 6.33
CA GLY A 489 -35.86 -14.68 6.65
C GLY A 489 -36.60 -13.64 5.82
N GLY A 490 -37.35 -14.12 4.83
CA GLY A 490 -38.45 -13.42 4.15
C GLY A 490 -38.04 -12.43 3.08
#